data_AF-A0A4Y7LC06-F1
#
_entry.id   AF-A0A4Y7LC06-F1
#
_cell.length_a   1.000
_cell.length_b   1.000
_cell.length_c   1.000
_cell.angle_alpha   90.00
_cell.angle_beta   90.00
_cell.angle_gamma   90.00
#
_symmetry.space_group_name_H-M   'P 1'
#
loop_
_entity.id
_entity.type
_entity.pdbx_description
1 polymer ?
#
loop_
_entity_poly.entity_id
_entity_poly.type
_entity_poly.pdbx_seq_one_letter_code
_entity_poly.pdbx_strand_id
1 'polypeptide(L)'
;MAATSSLQSRTSSLKSASRSIYNNGISRLIPHSPPSTLKLHHHTQSSLSIKAFSSPSPTPILTQDDLKKIAADKAVEYVRSGMVLGLGTGSTAAFVVSKIGELLKSGELKDIVGIPTSKRTYEQALSLGIPLSVLDDHPYLDLSIDGADEVDPDLNLVKGRGGALLREKMVEAASKKFVVVVDDTKLVDGLGGSGLAMPVEVVQFCWKYNLVKLEELFKDEGCEAKLRIDGDGKPYVTDNANYIVDLYFKTPIRDGLAAGKEISSFQGVVEHGLFLDMATAVIIAGKEGVSVKSNFNVQWVFQDSTRGSLGEWRKKVELRSRSCGVWFRKLFGNWLTVWRERRKTFQRKYVTTDR
;
A
#
# COMPACT_ATOMS: atom_id res chain seq x y z
N MET A 1 23.36 -54.61 15.05
CA MET A 1 24.72 -54.08 15.34
C MET A 1 24.57 -52.57 15.48
N ALA A 2 24.50 -51.93 16.65
CA ALA A 2 24.82 -52.28 18.04
C ALA A 2 26.31 -52.22 18.45
N ALA A 3 26.77 -51.01 18.85
CA ALA A 3 27.84 -50.67 19.82
C ALA A 3 27.89 -49.12 19.95
N THR A 4 27.91 -48.36 21.07
CA THR A 4 27.84 -48.56 22.55
C THR A 4 29.13 -48.56 23.43
N SER A 5 29.87 -47.44 23.46
CA SER A 5 30.62 -46.97 24.66
C SER A 5 30.93 -45.46 24.59
N SER A 6 30.83 -44.57 25.60
CA SER A 6 30.63 -44.57 27.06
C SER A 6 31.88 -44.61 27.97
N LEU A 7 32.14 -43.51 28.69
CA LEU A 7 32.82 -43.28 30.02
C LEU A 7 33.38 -41.82 30.00
N GLN A 8 33.20 -40.89 30.96
CA GLN A 8 33.39 -40.87 32.43
C GLN A 8 34.87 -41.01 32.87
N SER A 9 35.41 -40.28 33.88
CA SER A 9 34.83 -39.40 34.94
C SER A 9 35.91 -38.51 35.63
N ARG A 10 35.53 -37.80 36.71
CA ARG A 10 36.33 -37.12 37.77
C ARG A 10 36.65 -35.62 37.51
N THR A 11 36.29 -34.62 38.34
CA THR A 11 36.30 -34.37 39.82
C THR A 11 37.70 -34.01 40.37
N SER A 12 37.93 -33.07 41.30
CA SER A 12 37.08 -32.47 42.36
C SER A 12 37.70 -31.19 43.01
N SER A 13 36.88 -30.47 43.83
CA SER A 13 37.28 -29.80 45.11
C SER A 13 38.15 -28.50 45.08
N LEU A 14 38.09 -27.53 46.02
CA LEU A 14 37.20 -27.25 47.18
C LEU A 14 37.51 -25.84 47.80
N LYS A 15 36.65 -25.38 48.75
CA LYS A 15 36.90 -24.39 49.85
C LYS A 15 37.06 -22.88 49.48
N SER A 16 36.74 -21.89 50.34
CA SER A 16 35.84 -21.84 51.54
C SER A 16 35.75 -20.42 52.18
N ALA A 17 34.59 -20.07 52.79
CA ALA A 17 34.44 -19.20 54.00
C ALA A 17 34.86 -17.70 53.93
N SER A 18 34.40 -16.74 54.77
CA SER A 18 33.30 -16.67 55.76
C SER A 18 32.98 -15.21 56.17
N ARG A 19 31.71 -14.97 56.60
CA ARG A 19 31.21 -14.02 57.63
C ARG A 19 31.83 -12.61 57.83
N SER A 20 30.98 -11.56 57.90
CA SER A 20 30.62 -10.92 59.19
C SER A 20 29.39 -9.97 59.08
N ILE A 21 28.87 -9.49 60.22
CA ILE A 21 27.68 -8.62 60.43
C ILE A 21 28.06 -7.51 61.43
N TYR A 22 27.52 -6.29 61.35
CA TYR A 22 27.41 -5.37 62.51
C TYR A 22 26.30 -4.31 62.39
N ASN A 23 25.79 -3.84 63.55
CA ASN A 23 24.67 -2.88 63.75
C ASN A 23 25.16 -1.70 64.65
N ASN A 24 24.41 -0.68 65.13
CA ASN A 24 22.96 -0.40 65.23
C ASN A 24 22.68 1.11 65.49
N GLY A 25 21.41 1.56 65.42
CA GLY A 25 20.91 2.85 65.97
C GLY A 25 20.85 4.02 64.97
N ILE A 26 19.79 4.85 64.80
CA ILE A 26 18.49 5.13 65.48
C ILE A 26 18.50 6.10 66.68
N SER A 27 18.16 7.39 66.45
CA SER A 27 17.35 8.36 67.27
C SER A 27 17.63 9.83 66.84
N ARG A 28 16.73 10.84 66.75
CA ARG A 28 15.59 11.35 67.57
C ARG A 28 16.05 12.27 68.74
N LEU A 29 15.49 13.49 69.03
CA LEU A 29 14.36 14.30 68.47
C LEU A 29 14.46 15.82 68.88
N ILE A 30 13.96 16.75 68.04
CA ILE A 30 13.05 17.94 68.27
C ILE A 30 13.06 18.72 69.63
N PRO A 31 12.83 20.08 69.73
CA PRO A 31 12.96 21.26 68.82
C PRO A 31 13.52 22.55 69.51
N HIS A 32 13.31 23.77 68.96
CA HIS A 32 12.68 24.96 69.62
C HIS A 32 12.63 26.22 68.70
N SER A 33 11.80 27.24 69.04
CA SER A 33 11.48 28.48 68.27
C SER A 33 10.97 29.60 69.23
N PRO A 34 10.58 30.83 68.79
CA PRO A 34 10.88 31.66 67.59
C PRO A 34 11.51 33.04 68.01
N PRO A 35 11.45 34.15 67.22
CA PRO A 35 10.28 35.05 67.27
C PRO A 35 9.93 35.83 65.96
N SER A 36 8.85 36.60 66.01
CA SER A 36 8.44 37.64 65.03
C SER A 36 8.94 39.04 65.48
N THR A 37 8.82 40.19 64.78
CA THR A 37 7.90 40.73 63.74
C THR A 37 8.60 41.84 62.93
N LEU A 38 8.06 42.24 61.76
CA LEU A 38 7.85 43.67 61.37
C LEU A 38 7.08 43.80 60.03
N LYS A 39 6.47 44.96 59.78
CA LYS A 39 5.82 45.37 58.51
C LYS A 39 6.41 46.70 58.04
N LEU A 40 6.52 46.94 56.74
CA LEU A 40 6.60 48.30 56.16
C LEU A 40 5.89 48.40 54.80
N HIS A 41 5.81 49.60 54.22
CA HIS A 41 4.77 50.03 53.28
C HIS A 41 5.14 49.99 51.78
N HIS A 42 4.11 50.21 50.95
CA HIS A 42 4.10 50.25 49.48
C HIS A 42 5.23 51.05 48.81
N HIS A 43 5.60 50.58 47.61
CA HIS A 43 5.75 51.45 46.44
C HIS A 43 5.09 50.78 45.23
N THR A 44 4.18 51.48 44.56
CA THR A 44 3.56 51.03 43.30
C THR A 44 4.37 51.55 42.11
N GLN A 45 4.97 50.65 41.34
CA GLN A 45 5.51 50.97 40.01
C GLN A 45 4.56 50.42 38.94
N SER A 46 4.18 51.27 37.97
CA SER A 46 3.32 50.89 36.85
C SER A 46 4.12 50.13 35.79
N SER A 47 3.93 48.81 35.70
CA SER A 47 4.53 48.01 34.63
C SER A 47 3.80 48.22 33.31
N LEU A 48 4.51 48.75 32.31
CA LEU A 48 4.02 48.81 30.94
C LEU A 48 3.94 47.39 30.36
N SER A 49 2.72 46.91 30.09
CA SER A 49 2.50 45.56 29.58
C SER A 49 2.87 45.48 28.10
N ILE A 50 4.11 45.09 27.82
CA ILE A 50 4.53 44.68 26.47
C ILE A 50 3.77 43.39 26.15
N LYS A 51 2.84 43.45 25.19
CA LYS A 51 2.21 42.26 24.63
C LYS A 51 3.28 41.45 23.87
N ALA A 52 3.78 40.39 24.50
CA ALA A 52 4.56 39.39 23.80
C ALA A 52 3.70 38.81 22.67
N PHE A 53 4.23 38.87 21.44
CA PHE A 53 3.65 38.08 20.35
C PHE A 53 3.83 36.62 20.71
N SER A 54 2.72 35.88 20.81
CA SER A 54 2.76 34.42 20.97
C SER A 54 3.51 33.83 19.79
N SER A 55 4.61 33.14 20.06
CA SER A 55 5.29 32.30 19.08
C SER A 55 4.28 31.37 18.40
N PRO A 56 4.38 31.12 17.08
CA PRO A 56 3.52 30.14 16.42
C PRO A 56 3.61 28.82 17.17
N SER A 57 2.45 28.22 17.47
CA SER A 57 2.38 26.91 18.10
C SER A 57 3.17 25.91 17.26
N PRO A 58 4.01 25.04 17.85
CA PRO A 58 4.78 24.08 17.08
C PRO A 58 3.82 23.20 16.27
N THR A 59 4.01 23.17 14.95
CA THR A 59 3.26 22.31 14.04
C THR A 59 3.36 20.86 14.53
N PRO A 60 2.25 20.12 14.69
CA PRO A 60 2.31 18.76 15.20
C PRO A 60 3.19 17.89 14.30
N ILE A 61 4.16 17.21 14.90
CA ILE A 61 5.06 16.30 14.18
C ILE A 61 4.26 15.05 13.82
N LEU A 62 3.78 14.99 12.57
CA LEU A 62 3.04 13.83 12.05
C LEU A 62 3.94 12.59 12.06
N THR A 63 3.43 11.50 12.64
CA THR A 63 4.07 10.18 12.56
C THR A 63 3.77 9.53 11.21
N GLN A 64 4.47 8.43 10.87
CA GLN A 64 4.18 7.70 9.64
C GLN A 64 2.75 7.13 9.64
N ASP A 65 2.21 6.75 10.79
CA ASP A 65 0.84 6.21 10.89
C ASP A 65 -0.22 7.33 10.82
N ASP A 66 0.10 8.56 11.26
CA ASP A 66 -0.74 9.73 10.97
C ASP A 66 -0.80 10.00 9.45
N LEU A 67 0.36 9.94 8.76
CA LEU A 67 0.41 10.11 7.29
C LEU A 67 -0.38 9.01 6.56
N LYS A 68 -0.24 7.74 6.98
CA LYS A 68 -1.03 6.62 6.42
C LYS A 68 -2.53 6.83 6.64
N LYS A 69 -2.95 7.27 7.83
CA LYS A 69 -4.35 7.56 8.12
C LYS A 69 -4.86 8.72 7.27
N ILE A 70 -4.09 9.80 7.14
CA ILE A 70 -4.42 10.96 6.32
C ILE A 70 -4.56 10.57 4.83
N ALA A 71 -3.68 9.71 4.30
CA ALA A 71 -3.81 9.15 2.95
C ALA A 71 -5.08 8.28 2.81
N ALA A 72 -5.42 7.48 3.83
CA ALA A 72 -6.61 6.64 3.84
C ALA A 72 -7.92 7.43 3.93
N ASP A 73 -7.99 8.45 4.79
CA ASP A 73 -9.12 9.38 4.88
C ASP A 73 -9.32 10.12 3.53
N LYS A 74 -8.24 10.45 2.81
CA LYS A 74 -8.32 11.00 1.44
C LYS A 74 -8.75 9.96 0.39
N ALA A 75 -8.43 8.69 0.58
CA ALA A 75 -8.79 7.63 -0.35
C ALA A 75 -10.28 7.24 -0.29
N VAL A 76 -10.90 7.28 0.89
CA VAL A 76 -12.35 7.00 1.00
C VAL A 76 -13.21 8.08 0.36
N GLU A 77 -12.70 9.29 0.09
CA GLU A 77 -13.39 10.30 -0.73
C GLU A 77 -13.75 9.79 -2.14
N TYR A 78 -13.10 8.73 -2.64
CA TYR A 78 -13.38 8.12 -3.93
C TYR A 78 -14.45 7.02 -3.88
N VAL A 79 -14.78 6.50 -2.69
CA VAL A 79 -15.78 5.44 -2.47
C VAL A 79 -17.20 6.01 -2.53
N ARG A 80 -18.13 5.30 -3.15
CA ARG A 80 -19.56 5.64 -3.21
C ARG A 80 -20.39 4.42 -2.87
N SER A 81 -21.56 4.64 -2.26
CA SER A 81 -22.52 3.57 -1.97
C SER A 81 -22.91 2.80 -3.24
N GLY A 82 -23.05 1.49 -3.13
CA GLY A 82 -23.30 0.59 -4.26
C GLY A 82 -22.07 0.10 -5.02
N MET A 83 -20.85 0.50 -4.62
CA MET A 83 -19.61 0.04 -5.26
C MET A 83 -19.16 -1.36 -4.81
N VAL A 84 -18.59 -2.11 -5.74
CA VAL A 84 -17.72 -3.25 -5.43
C VAL A 84 -16.28 -2.77 -5.31
N LEU A 85 -15.64 -3.03 -4.17
CA LEU A 85 -14.34 -2.48 -3.79
C LEU A 85 -13.26 -3.55 -3.63
N GLY A 86 -12.10 -3.34 -4.25
CA GLY A 86 -10.89 -4.11 -3.96
C GLY A 86 -10.26 -3.60 -2.66
N LEU A 87 -10.22 -4.44 -1.64
CA LEU A 87 -9.69 -4.09 -0.31
C LEU A 87 -8.23 -4.55 -0.20
N GLY A 88 -7.33 -3.58 -0.18
CA GLY A 88 -5.87 -3.80 -0.18
C GLY A 88 -5.26 -4.45 1.08
N THR A 89 -3.95 -4.68 1.05
CA THR A 89 -3.19 -5.36 2.10
C THR A 89 -2.02 -4.51 2.63
N GLY A 90 -1.85 -4.47 3.96
CA GLY A 90 -0.73 -3.79 4.62
C GLY A 90 -1.18 -2.68 5.57
N SER A 91 -0.23 -1.95 6.17
CA SER A 91 -0.55 -0.97 7.22
C SER A 91 -1.37 0.23 6.71
N THR A 92 -1.07 0.76 5.52
CA THR A 92 -1.85 1.87 4.93
C THR A 92 -3.25 1.43 4.52
N ALA A 93 -3.38 0.29 3.84
CA ALA A 93 -4.67 -0.26 3.44
C ALA A 93 -5.55 -0.63 4.65
N ALA A 94 -4.96 -1.08 5.76
CA ALA A 94 -5.70 -1.33 6.99
C ALA A 94 -6.40 -0.08 7.55
N PHE A 95 -5.87 1.13 7.37
CA PHE A 95 -6.60 2.36 7.71
C PHE A 95 -7.78 2.60 6.77
N VAL A 96 -7.64 2.35 5.46
CA VAL A 96 -8.72 2.46 4.47
C VAL A 96 -9.88 1.50 4.81
N VAL A 97 -9.55 0.24 5.07
CA VAL A 97 -10.53 -0.80 5.43
C VAL A 97 -11.25 -0.45 6.74
N SER A 98 -10.51 0.02 7.76
CA SER A 98 -11.11 0.54 9.00
C SER A 98 -12.07 1.70 8.72
N LYS A 99 -11.69 2.62 7.84
CA LYS A 99 -12.50 3.81 7.53
C LYS A 99 -13.78 3.48 6.74
N ILE A 100 -13.72 2.51 5.82
CA ILE A 100 -14.91 1.97 5.14
C ILE A 100 -15.86 1.33 6.16
N GLY A 101 -15.33 0.59 7.15
CA GLY A 101 -16.10 0.03 8.26
C GLY A 101 -16.78 1.10 9.13
N GLU A 102 -16.09 2.18 9.47
CA GLU A 102 -16.68 3.34 10.16
C GLU A 102 -17.88 3.92 9.40
N LEU A 103 -17.69 4.20 8.10
CA LEU A 103 -18.69 4.86 7.25
C LEU A 103 -19.90 3.97 6.92
N LEU A 104 -19.72 2.65 6.84
CA LEU A 104 -20.83 1.69 6.76
C LEU A 104 -21.62 1.64 8.08
N LYS A 105 -20.92 1.69 9.22
CA LYS A 105 -21.54 1.64 10.55
C LYS A 105 -22.28 2.93 10.92
N SER A 106 -21.84 4.09 10.43
CA SER A 106 -22.59 5.35 10.54
C SER A 106 -23.75 5.45 9.54
N GLY A 107 -23.74 4.65 8.47
CA GLY A 107 -24.71 4.69 7.38
C GLY A 107 -24.46 5.80 6.36
N GLU A 108 -23.28 6.40 6.36
CA GLU A 108 -22.81 7.35 5.34
C GLU A 108 -22.49 6.62 4.02
N LEU A 109 -21.90 5.42 4.10
CA LEU A 109 -21.82 4.46 3.01
C LEU A 109 -22.87 3.36 3.18
N LYS A 110 -23.34 2.81 2.05
CA LYS A 110 -24.33 1.72 1.97
C LYS A 110 -24.01 0.81 0.78
N ASP A 111 -24.53 -0.42 0.81
CA ASP A 111 -24.55 -1.32 -0.34
C ASP A 111 -23.14 -1.58 -0.94
N ILE A 112 -22.11 -1.58 -0.09
CA ILE A 112 -20.71 -1.87 -0.45
C ILE A 112 -20.47 -3.38 -0.38
N VAL A 113 -19.72 -3.92 -1.34
CA VAL A 113 -19.16 -5.28 -1.28
C VAL A 113 -17.64 -5.20 -1.39
N GLY A 114 -16.91 -5.82 -0.46
CA GLY A 114 -15.45 -5.86 -0.43
C GLY A 114 -14.89 -7.18 -0.97
N ILE A 115 -13.87 -7.08 -1.83
CA ILE A 115 -13.08 -8.21 -2.35
C ILE A 115 -11.64 -8.08 -1.79
N PRO A 116 -11.24 -8.89 -0.80
CA PRO A 116 -9.99 -8.67 -0.07
C PRO A 116 -8.76 -9.29 -0.74
N THR A 117 -7.64 -8.55 -0.79
CA THR A 117 -6.39 -9.01 -1.42
C THR A 117 -5.57 -9.98 -0.55
N SER A 118 -5.95 -10.24 0.69
CA SER A 118 -5.31 -11.27 1.54
C SER A 118 -6.25 -11.84 2.61
N LYS A 119 -5.88 -12.97 3.21
CA LYS A 119 -6.55 -13.52 4.41
C LYS A 119 -6.58 -12.49 5.56
N ARG A 120 -5.49 -11.75 5.75
CA ARG A 120 -5.40 -10.67 6.76
C ARG A 120 -6.45 -9.59 6.51
N THR A 121 -6.63 -9.15 5.27
CA THR A 121 -7.64 -8.14 4.94
C THR A 121 -9.06 -8.70 5.02
N TYR A 122 -9.27 -9.96 4.63
CA TYR A 122 -10.54 -10.67 4.83
C TYR A 122 -10.95 -10.68 6.31
N GLU A 123 -10.04 -11.12 7.19
CA GLU A 123 -10.25 -11.16 8.64
C GLU A 123 -10.55 -9.76 9.22
N GLN A 124 -9.79 -8.74 8.81
CA GLN A 124 -10.02 -7.37 9.26
C GLN A 124 -11.39 -6.84 8.81
N ALA A 125 -11.71 -6.95 7.53
CA ALA A 125 -12.96 -6.44 6.97
C ALA A 125 -14.19 -7.17 7.53
N LEU A 126 -14.10 -8.49 7.74
CA LEU A 126 -15.11 -9.29 8.43
C LEU A 126 -15.33 -8.82 9.87
N SER A 127 -14.25 -8.52 10.61
CA SER A 127 -14.34 -8.02 12.00
C SER A 127 -15.01 -6.64 12.11
N LEU A 128 -15.00 -5.86 11.02
CA LEU A 128 -15.62 -4.55 10.89
C LEU A 128 -17.07 -4.60 10.38
N GLY A 129 -17.58 -5.79 10.01
CA GLY A 129 -18.93 -5.95 9.47
C GLY A 129 -19.09 -5.47 8.02
N ILE A 130 -18.00 -5.35 7.26
CA ILE A 130 -18.05 -5.04 5.83
C ILE A 130 -18.58 -6.28 5.09
N PRO A 131 -19.60 -6.16 4.21
CA PRO A 131 -20.02 -7.28 3.37
C PRO A 131 -18.88 -7.72 2.45
N LEU A 132 -18.55 -9.02 2.44
CA LEU A 132 -17.45 -9.57 1.65
C LEU A 132 -17.95 -10.53 0.56
N SER A 133 -17.20 -10.59 -0.53
CA SER A 133 -17.39 -11.56 -1.61
C SER A 133 -16.04 -11.91 -2.26
N VAL A 134 -16.06 -12.70 -3.34
CA VAL A 134 -14.87 -13.15 -4.08
C VAL A 134 -14.88 -12.68 -5.53
N LEU A 135 -13.69 -12.70 -6.16
CA LEU A 135 -13.51 -12.27 -7.55
C LEU A 135 -14.30 -13.14 -8.55
N ASP A 136 -14.58 -14.40 -8.23
CA ASP A 136 -15.37 -15.31 -9.06
C ASP A 136 -16.84 -14.85 -9.18
N ASP A 137 -17.40 -14.30 -8.10
CA ASP A 137 -18.76 -13.75 -8.06
C ASP A 137 -18.82 -12.29 -8.56
N HIS A 138 -17.73 -11.53 -8.40
CA HIS A 138 -17.59 -10.14 -8.86
C HIS A 138 -16.33 -9.93 -9.73
N PRO A 139 -16.32 -10.42 -10.98
CA PRO A 139 -15.16 -10.32 -11.87
C PRO A 139 -14.86 -8.91 -12.41
N TYR A 140 -15.64 -7.91 -12.01
CA TYR A 140 -15.45 -6.50 -12.34
C TYR A 140 -15.73 -5.65 -11.10
N LEU A 141 -14.78 -4.78 -10.74
CA LEU A 141 -14.85 -3.92 -9.56
C LEU A 141 -14.83 -2.43 -9.96
N ASP A 142 -15.42 -1.58 -9.14
CA ASP A 142 -15.45 -0.12 -9.40
C ASP A 142 -14.13 0.56 -9.03
N LEU A 143 -13.51 0.11 -7.94
CA LEU A 143 -12.37 0.75 -7.30
C LEU A 143 -11.58 -0.22 -6.41
N SER A 144 -10.29 -0.42 -6.68
CA SER A 144 -9.35 -0.97 -5.69
C SER A 144 -8.65 0.17 -4.95
N ILE A 145 -8.47 0.02 -3.64
CA ILE A 145 -7.60 0.89 -2.84
C ILE A 145 -6.59 0.02 -2.09
N ASP A 146 -5.30 0.20 -2.38
CA ASP A 146 -4.20 -0.51 -1.71
C ASP A 146 -2.97 0.38 -1.52
N GLY A 147 -2.05 -0.03 -0.66
CA GLY A 147 -0.73 0.57 -0.54
C GLY A 147 0.25 0.07 -1.62
N ALA A 148 1.38 0.77 -1.70
CA ALA A 148 2.55 0.34 -2.44
C ALA A 148 3.80 0.34 -1.55
N ASP A 149 4.78 -0.47 -1.94
CA ASP A 149 6.09 -0.59 -1.31
C ASP A 149 7.11 0.38 -1.90
N GLU A 150 6.98 0.69 -3.20
CA GLU A 150 7.65 1.80 -3.91
C GLU A 150 6.69 2.39 -4.95
N VAL A 151 6.89 3.65 -5.33
CA VAL A 151 6.19 4.34 -6.43
C VAL A 151 7.19 5.16 -7.24
N ASP A 152 7.25 4.94 -8.56
CA ASP A 152 8.14 5.66 -9.47
C ASP A 152 7.51 6.97 -10.04
N PRO A 153 8.22 7.75 -10.87
CA PRO A 153 7.67 8.98 -11.46
C PRO A 153 6.45 8.78 -12.37
N ASP A 154 6.34 7.63 -13.05
CA ASP A 154 5.29 7.26 -14.01
C ASP A 154 4.10 6.53 -13.36
N LEU A 155 4.14 6.38 -12.02
CA LEU A 155 3.16 5.73 -11.14
C LEU A 155 3.13 4.19 -11.24
N ASN A 156 4.21 3.58 -11.74
CA ASN A 156 4.43 2.15 -11.54
C ASN A 156 4.87 1.87 -10.10
N LEU A 157 4.68 0.64 -9.64
CA LEU A 157 4.82 0.28 -8.22
C LEU A 157 5.71 -0.95 -8.03
N VAL A 158 6.39 -0.99 -6.88
CA VAL A 158 6.70 -2.27 -6.20
C VAL A 158 5.62 -2.51 -5.15
N LYS A 159 5.15 -3.75 -5.04
CA LYS A 159 4.17 -4.23 -4.05
C LYS A 159 4.55 -5.62 -3.52
N GLY A 160 3.76 -6.17 -2.59
CA GLY A 160 3.92 -7.54 -2.12
C GLY A 160 4.99 -7.78 -1.04
N ARG A 161 5.60 -6.76 -0.42
CA ARG A 161 6.46 -6.98 0.78
C ARG A 161 5.64 -7.58 1.94
N GLY A 162 4.32 -7.36 1.94
CA GLY A 162 3.35 -8.05 2.81
C GLY A 162 3.02 -9.51 2.43
N GLY A 163 3.41 -9.97 1.23
CA GLY A 163 3.31 -11.38 0.79
C GLY A 163 2.05 -11.78 0.02
N ALA A 164 1.22 -10.83 -0.43
CA ALA A 164 -0.06 -11.10 -1.10
C ALA A 164 -0.11 -10.72 -2.60
N LEU A 165 1.04 -10.46 -3.24
CA LEU A 165 1.15 -9.88 -4.58
C LEU A 165 0.25 -10.50 -5.67
N LEU A 166 0.09 -11.82 -5.74
CA LEU A 166 -0.79 -12.44 -6.74
C LEU A 166 -2.25 -12.00 -6.58
N ARG A 167 -2.75 -11.97 -5.35
CA ARG A 167 -4.14 -11.58 -5.04
C ARG A 167 -4.35 -10.08 -5.15
N GLU A 168 -3.35 -9.29 -4.71
CA GLU A 168 -3.29 -7.85 -4.96
C GLU A 168 -3.46 -7.58 -6.47
N LYS A 169 -2.63 -8.18 -7.32
CA LYS A 169 -2.65 -7.94 -8.77
C LYS A 169 -3.93 -8.41 -9.45
N MET A 170 -4.45 -9.58 -9.10
CA MET A 170 -5.70 -10.11 -9.67
C MET A 170 -6.90 -9.19 -9.38
N VAL A 171 -7.04 -8.70 -8.15
CA VAL A 171 -8.16 -7.82 -7.75
C VAL A 171 -7.98 -6.39 -8.30
N GLU A 172 -6.76 -5.88 -8.33
CA GLU A 172 -6.45 -4.55 -8.89
C GLU A 172 -6.59 -4.50 -10.42
N ALA A 173 -6.20 -5.56 -11.14
CA ALA A 173 -6.40 -5.65 -12.60
C ALA A 173 -7.87 -5.81 -13.01
N ALA A 174 -8.72 -6.33 -12.13
CA ALA A 174 -10.18 -6.41 -12.33
C ALA A 174 -10.93 -5.11 -11.96
N SER A 175 -10.23 -4.12 -11.38
CA SER A 175 -10.79 -2.84 -10.99
C SER A 175 -10.74 -1.79 -12.08
N LYS A 176 -11.89 -1.15 -12.32
CA LYS A 176 -12.06 0.00 -13.22
C LYS A 176 -11.25 1.23 -12.83
N LYS A 177 -10.85 1.32 -11.55
CA LYS A 177 -9.89 2.31 -11.02
C LYS A 177 -9.04 1.65 -9.95
N PHE A 178 -7.74 1.94 -9.95
CA PHE A 178 -6.84 1.59 -8.86
C PHE A 178 -6.26 2.87 -8.25
N VAL A 179 -6.55 3.09 -6.96
CA VAL A 179 -6.04 4.22 -6.18
C VAL A 179 -5.02 3.70 -5.17
N VAL A 180 -3.78 4.15 -5.31
CA VAL A 180 -2.67 3.78 -4.42
C VAL A 180 -2.59 4.76 -3.25
N VAL A 181 -2.37 4.27 -2.03
CA VAL A 181 -2.15 5.09 -0.83
C VAL A 181 -0.75 4.90 -0.25
N VAL A 182 0.05 5.97 -0.19
CA VAL A 182 1.42 5.95 0.36
C VAL A 182 1.74 7.18 1.20
N ASP A 183 2.68 7.00 2.12
CA ASP A 183 3.45 8.08 2.71
C ASP A 183 4.62 8.51 1.79
N ASP A 184 5.13 9.73 1.96
CA ASP A 184 6.19 10.31 1.11
C ASP A 184 7.48 9.45 1.03
N THR A 185 7.76 8.60 2.03
CA THR A 185 8.91 7.69 2.05
C THR A 185 8.88 6.57 0.99
N LYS A 186 7.75 6.36 0.29
CA LYS A 186 7.63 5.33 -0.75
C LYS A 186 8.02 5.80 -2.15
N LEU A 187 8.29 7.09 -2.34
CA LEU A 187 8.67 7.62 -3.65
C LEU A 187 10.11 7.23 -3.99
N VAL A 188 10.34 6.76 -5.21
CA VAL A 188 11.67 6.40 -5.74
C VAL A 188 11.87 7.03 -7.13
N ASP A 189 13.12 7.27 -7.51
CA ASP A 189 13.45 7.73 -8.87
C ASP A 189 13.27 6.63 -9.94
N GLY A 190 13.19 5.37 -9.51
CA GLY A 190 12.88 4.19 -10.33
C GLY A 190 12.76 2.92 -9.48
N LEU A 191 12.02 1.93 -9.98
CA LEU A 191 11.70 0.71 -9.22
C LEU A 191 12.94 -0.12 -8.84
N GLY A 192 12.92 -0.71 -7.64
CA GLY A 192 14.08 -1.29 -6.96
C GLY A 192 14.97 -0.26 -6.26
N GLY A 193 14.72 1.04 -6.47
CA GLY A 193 15.58 2.15 -6.02
C GLY A 193 15.65 2.34 -4.51
N SER A 194 14.76 1.74 -3.71
CA SER A 194 14.86 1.81 -2.24
C SER A 194 15.94 0.88 -1.65
N GLY A 195 16.49 -0.05 -2.44
CA GLY A 195 17.39 -1.10 -1.96
C GLY A 195 16.70 -2.19 -1.10
N LEU A 196 15.38 -2.10 -0.94
CA LEU A 196 14.56 -3.11 -0.26
C LEU A 196 13.94 -4.09 -1.28
N ALA A 197 13.39 -5.20 -0.78
CA ALA A 197 12.92 -6.31 -1.60
C ALA A 197 11.93 -5.92 -2.73
N MET A 198 12.16 -6.42 -3.93
CA MET A 198 11.17 -6.58 -5.00
C MET A 198 10.77 -8.07 -5.05
N PRO A 199 9.54 -8.44 -4.63
CA PRO A 199 9.16 -9.85 -4.47
C PRO A 199 8.86 -10.56 -5.79
N VAL A 200 9.15 -11.86 -5.88
CA VAL A 200 8.66 -12.75 -6.94
C VAL A 200 8.07 -14.02 -6.31
N GLU A 201 6.79 -14.27 -6.51
CA GLU A 201 6.08 -15.47 -6.05
C GLU A 201 6.44 -16.64 -6.98
N VAL A 202 6.93 -17.75 -6.42
CA VAL A 202 7.43 -18.93 -7.15
C VAL A 202 6.88 -20.22 -6.55
N VAL A 203 6.64 -21.23 -7.39
CA VAL A 203 6.24 -22.56 -6.93
C VAL A 203 7.34 -23.18 -6.06
N GLN A 204 6.95 -23.98 -5.06
CA GLN A 204 7.92 -24.59 -4.14
C GLN A 204 8.87 -25.59 -4.83
N PHE A 205 8.41 -26.24 -5.91
CA PHE A 205 9.23 -27.18 -6.67
C PHE A 205 10.43 -26.48 -7.32
N CYS A 206 11.64 -26.92 -6.96
CA CYS A 206 12.90 -26.41 -7.51
C CYS A 206 13.10 -24.88 -7.42
N TRP A 207 12.48 -24.17 -6.46
CA TRP A 207 12.56 -22.70 -6.30
C TRP A 207 13.97 -22.10 -6.42
N LYS A 208 15.02 -22.85 -6.02
CA LYS A 208 16.44 -22.45 -6.15
C LYS A 208 16.86 -22.18 -7.60
N TYR A 209 16.26 -22.87 -8.58
CA TYR A 209 16.47 -22.62 -10.01
C TYR A 209 15.99 -21.20 -10.37
N ASN A 210 14.79 -20.82 -9.93
CA ASN A 210 14.25 -19.49 -10.18
C ASN A 210 15.01 -18.40 -9.41
N LEU A 211 15.51 -18.67 -8.19
CA LEU A 211 16.41 -17.74 -7.50
C LEU A 211 17.64 -17.40 -8.36
N VAL A 212 18.37 -18.41 -8.85
CA VAL A 212 19.56 -18.20 -9.69
C VAL A 212 19.19 -17.50 -11.00
N LYS A 213 18.07 -17.86 -11.63
CA LYS A 213 17.64 -17.22 -12.89
C LYS A 213 17.26 -15.75 -12.71
N LEU A 214 16.61 -15.39 -11.61
CA LEU A 214 16.27 -14.00 -11.30
C LEU A 214 17.51 -13.17 -10.93
N GLU A 215 18.49 -13.76 -10.25
CA GLU A 215 19.77 -13.10 -9.95
C GLU A 215 20.63 -12.89 -11.21
N GLU A 216 20.69 -13.89 -12.10
CA GLU A 216 21.35 -13.78 -13.41
C GLU A 216 20.73 -12.70 -14.32
N LEU A 217 19.41 -12.52 -14.26
CA LEU A 217 18.66 -11.53 -15.05
C LEU A 217 19.04 -10.09 -14.68
N PHE A 218 19.24 -9.80 -13.39
CA PHE A 218 19.49 -8.45 -12.86
C PHE A 218 20.90 -8.24 -12.29
N LYS A 219 21.86 -9.07 -12.73
CA LYS A 219 23.29 -8.98 -12.35
C LYS A 219 23.89 -7.59 -12.64
N ASP A 220 23.38 -6.92 -13.67
CA ASP A 220 23.86 -5.67 -14.25
C ASP A 220 23.42 -4.46 -13.40
N GLU A 221 22.30 -4.59 -12.70
CA GLU A 221 21.76 -3.72 -11.66
C GLU A 221 22.30 -4.08 -10.25
N GLY A 222 23.23 -5.05 -10.21
CA GLY A 222 23.92 -5.51 -9.01
C GLY A 222 23.05 -6.30 -8.04
N CYS A 223 22.00 -6.95 -8.54
CA CYS A 223 20.99 -7.67 -7.76
C CYS A 223 21.58 -8.77 -6.87
N GLU A 224 20.94 -8.97 -5.71
CA GLU A 224 21.12 -10.13 -4.82
C GLU A 224 19.74 -10.77 -4.60
N ALA A 225 19.62 -12.08 -4.80
CA ALA A 225 18.34 -12.80 -4.71
C ALA A 225 18.28 -13.71 -3.46
N LYS A 226 17.19 -13.61 -2.69
CA LYS A 226 17.02 -14.35 -1.43
C LYS A 226 15.65 -15.01 -1.35
N LEU A 227 15.59 -16.24 -0.83
CA LEU A 227 14.31 -16.80 -0.39
C LEU A 227 13.79 -15.98 0.80
N ARG A 228 12.53 -15.56 0.77
CA ARG A 228 11.88 -14.93 1.92
C ARG A 228 11.73 -15.94 3.06
N ILE A 229 12.16 -15.54 4.25
CA ILE A 229 12.12 -16.35 5.47
C ILE A 229 11.08 -15.76 6.43
N ASP A 230 10.35 -16.62 7.14
CA ASP A 230 9.35 -16.25 8.15
C ASP A 230 9.97 -16.02 9.54
N GLY A 231 9.13 -15.67 10.53
CA GLY A 231 9.57 -15.45 11.91
C GLY A 231 10.11 -16.69 12.64
N ASP A 232 9.85 -17.89 12.12
CA ASP A 232 10.34 -19.17 12.66
C ASP A 232 11.66 -19.62 11.99
N GLY A 233 12.17 -18.86 11.02
CA GLY A 233 13.37 -19.24 10.24
C GLY A 233 13.10 -20.21 9.09
N LYS A 234 11.84 -20.38 8.67
CA LYS A 234 11.41 -21.28 7.58
C LYS A 234 11.12 -20.50 6.30
N PRO A 235 11.06 -21.16 5.12
CA PRO A 235 10.54 -20.53 3.90
C PRO A 235 9.16 -19.91 4.12
N TYR A 236 9.01 -18.61 3.81
CA TYR A 236 7.72 -17.94 3.88
C TYR A 236 6.76 -18.52 2.84
N VAL A 237 5.55 -18.88 3.28
CA VAL A 237 4.50 -19.45 2.45
C VAL A 237 3.43 -18.40 2.17
N THR A 238 3.12 -18.15 0.89
CA THR A 238 2.09 -17.17 0.50
C THR A 238 0.68 -17.66 0.82
N ASP A 239 -0.30 -16.76 0.71
CA ASP A 239 -1.71 -17.11 0.83
C ASP A 239 -2.19 -18.21 -0.14
N ASN A 240 -1.41 -18.47 -1.20
CA ASN A 240 -1.65 -19.40 -2.29
C ASN A 240 -0.71 -20.63 -2.25
N ALA A 241 -0.04 -20.86 -1.12
CA ALA A 241 0.91 -21.96 -0.87
C ALA A 241 2.19 -21.96 -1.71
N ASN A 242 2.59 -20.81 -2.26
CA ASN A 242 3.87 -20.62 -2.96
C ASN A 242 4.97 -20.12 -2.01
N TYR A 243 6.20 -20.02 -2.50
CA TYR A 243 7.29 -19.27 -1.86
C TYR A 243 7.47 -17.90 -2.50
N ILE A 244 8.27 -17.03 -1.87
CA ILE A 244 8.72 -15.77 -2.46
C ILE A 244 10.25 -15.76 -2.53
N VAL A 245 10.79 -15.35 -3.68
CA VAL A 245 12.18 -14.89 -3.83
C VAL A 245 12.15 -13.36 -3.85
N ASP A 246 12.80 -12.74 -2.88
CA ASP A 246 12.99 -11.30 -2.80
C ASP A 246 14.28 -10.89 -3.52
N LEU A 247 14.17 -9.94 -4.45
CA LEU A 247 15.28 -9.37 -5.21
C LEU A 247 15.68 -8.02 -4.62
N TYR A 248 16.96 -7.80 -4.35
CA TYR A 248 17.50 -6.57 -3.76
C TYR A 248 18.48 -5.92 -4.73
N PHE A 249 18.25 -4.66 -5.11
CA PHE A 249 18.98 -3.97 -6.17
C PHE A 249 19.99 -2.96 -5.63
N LYS A 250 21.07 -2.69 -6.39
CA LYS A 250 22.03 -1.61 -6.09
C LYS A 250 21.80 -0.35 -6.94
N THR A 251 21.13 -0.52 -8.08
CA THR A 251 20.62 0.56 -8.94
C THR A 251 19.20 0.23 -9.38
N PRO A 252 18.33 1.21 -9.67
CA PRO A 252 16.99 0.96 -10.20
C PRO A 252 16.97 0.05 -11.43
N ILE A 253 15.86 -0.67 -11.60
CA ILE A 253 15.55 -1.51 -12.76
C ILE A 253 15.47 -0.62 -14.01
N ARG A 254 16.27 -0.94 -15.04
CA ARG A 254 16.44 -0.08 -16.24
C ARG A 254 15.18 0.04 -17.11
N ASP A 255 14.38 -1.02 -17.20
CA ASP A 255 13.11 -1.08 -17.93
C ASP A 255 12.17 -2.02 -17.18
N GLY A 256 11.19 -1.44 -16.47
CA GLY A 256 10.23 -2.21 -15.67
C GLY A 256 9.34 -3.13 -16.51
N LEU A 257 8.93 -2.69 -17.71
CA LEU A 257 8.03 -3.43 -18.60
C LEU A 257 8.72 -4.63 -19.23
N ALA A 258 9.97 -4.48 -19.66
CA ALA A 258 10.80 -5.60 -20.09
C ALA A 258 11.09 -6.56 -18.92
N ALA A 259 11.46 -6.03 -17.74
CA ALA A 259 11.75 -6.81 -16.56
C ALA A 259 10.57 -7.69 -16.11
N GLY A 260 9.38 -7.12 -15.95
CA GLY A 260 8.18 -7.87 -15.55
C GLY A 260 7.81 -8.96 -16.55
N LYS A 261 7.86 -8.64 -17.85
CA LYS A 261 7.60 -9.60 -18.93
C LYS A 261 8.59 -10.77 -18.92
N GLU A 262 9.89 -10.50 -18.70
CA GLU A 262 10.92 -11.53 -18.66
C GLU A 262 10.79 -12.42 -17.41
N ILE A 263 10.56 -11.83 -16.23
CA ILE A 263 10.28 -12.56 -14.98
C ILE A 263 9.08 -13.50 -15.18
N SER A 264 8.00 -12.99 -15.78
CA SER A 264 6.77 -13.75 -16.08
C SER A 264 6.96 -14.91 -17.08
N SER A 265 8.10 -14.97 -17.78
CA SER A 265 8.40 -16.04 -18.74
C SER A 265 9.06 -17.28 -18.10
N PHE A 266 9.60 -17.15 -16.88
CA PHE A 266 10.38 -18.22 -16.23
C PHE A 266 9.47 -19.31 -15.66
N GLN A 267 9.81 -20.58 -15.93
CA GLN A 267 8.96 -21.71 -15.55
C GLN A 267 8.92 -21.89 -14.02
N GLY A 268 7.73 -21.76 -13.44
CA GLY A 268 7.54 -21.84 -11.99
C GLY A 268 7.66 -20.50 -11.26
N VAL A 269 7.85 -19.38 -11.97
CA VAL A 269 7.33 -18.10 -11.49
C VAL A 269 5.80 -18.14 -11.55
N VAL A 270 5.15 -17.53 -10.56
CA VAL A 270 3.70 -17.40 -10.45
C VAL A 270 3.28 -15.95 -10.68
N GLU A 271 3.94 -14.99 -10.02
CA GLU A 271 3.70 -13.56 -10.19
C GLU A 271 4.87 -12.73 -9.63
N HIS A 272 4.99 -11.45 -10.00
CA HIS A 272 6.04 -10.54 -9.52
C HIS A 272 5.51 -9.23 -8.91
N GLY A 273 6.33 -8.63 -8.04
CA GLY A 273 6.02 -7.43 -7.28
C GLY A 273 6.03 -6.13 -8.09
N LEU A 274 6.45 -6.14 -9.35
CA LEU A 274 6.27 -5.01 -10.28
C LEU A 274 4.80 -4.91 -10.74
N PHE A 275 4.16 -3.77 -10.48
CA PHE A 275 2.79 -3.46 -10.93
C PHE A 275 2.88 -2.24 -11.85
N LEU A 276 2.66 -2.47 -13.14
CA LEU A 276 3.11 -1.58 -14.22
C LEU A 276 1.90 -1.16 -15.07
N ASP A 277 1.80 0.13 -15.41
CA ASP A 277 0.62 0.73 -16.08
C ASP A 277 -0.73 0.52 -15.34
N MET A 278 -0.73 0.06 -14.08
CA MET A 278 -1.94 -0.29 -13.32
C MET A 278 -2.55 0.88 -12.53
N ALA A 279 -1.74 1.79 -11.99
CA ALA A 279 -2.22 2.83 -11.08
C ALA A 279 -3.02 3.92 -11.82
N THR A 280 -4.27 4.13 -11.43
CA THR A 280 -5.08 5.26 -11.94
C THR A 280 -4.72 6.57 -11.24
N ALA A 281 -4.45 6.50 -9.93
CA ALA A 281 -3.96 7.62 -9.15
C ALA A 281 -3.15 7.15 -7.93
N VAL A 282 -2.25 8.00 -7.45
CA VAL A 282 -1.48 7.80 -6.22
C VAL A 282 -1.74 8.96 -5.29
N ILE A 283 -2.26 8.67 -4.10
CA ILE A 283 -2.44 9.60 -2.99
C ILE A 283 -1.19 9.52 -2.12
N ILE A 284 -0.50 10.65 -1.97
CA ILE A 284 0.77 10.76 -1.27
C ILE A 284 0.57 11.71 -0.08
N ALA A 285 0.67 11.18 1.14
CA ALA A 285 0.70 11.98 2.36
C ALA A 285 2.15 12.22 2.81
N GLY A 286 2.53 13.48 2.93
CA GLY A 286 3.84 13.89 3.39
C GLY A 286 3.78 15.04 4.40
N LYS A 287 4.94 15.53 4.82
CA LYS A 287 5.05 16.59 5.84
C LYS A 287 4.40 17.92 5.42
N GLU A 288 4.24 18.16 4.12
CA GLU A 288 3.62 19.35 3.55
C GLU A 288 2.11 19.21 3.32
N GLY A 289 1.53 18.03 3.59
CA GLY A 289 0.11 17.73 3.40
C GLY A 289 -0.13 16.55 2.46
N VAL A 290 -1.27 16.56 1.75
CA VAL A 290 -1.66 15.48 0.84
C VAL A 290 -1.65 15.96 -0.60
N SER A 291 -0.98 15.20 -1.47
CA SER A 291 -1.02 15.41 -2.92
C SER A 291 -1.62 14.18 -3.62
N VAL A 292 -2.11 14.38 -4.84
CA VAL A 292 -2.64 13.31 -5.69
C VAL A 292 -1.98 13.41 -7.06
N LYS A 293 -1.24 12.37 -7.45
CA LYS A 293 -0.78 12.17 -8.83
C LYS A 293 -1.78 11.26 -9.56
N SER A 294 -1.91 11.42 -10.87
CA SER A 294 -2.75 10.53 -11.70
C SER A 294 -2.30 10.56 -13.15
N ASN A 295 -2.25 9.38 -13.78
CA ASN A 295 -2.00 9.31 -15.22
C ASN A 295 -3.21 9.91 -15.97
N PHE A 296 -2.91 10.77 -16.95
CA PHE A 296 -3.81 11.87 -17.31
C PHE A 296 -5.12 11.45 -17.99
N ASN A 297 -6.06 12.40 -18.01
CA ASN A 297 -7.35 12.37 -18.74
C ASN A 297 -8.53 11.60 -18.08
N VAL A 298 -8.37 11.09 -16.85
CA VAL A 298 -9.55 10.80 -16.00
C VAL A 298 -10.10 12.12 -15.46
N GLN A 299 -11.21 12.61 -16.02
CA GLN A 299 -11.99 13.64 -15.35
C GLN A 299 -12.59 13.07 -14.06
N TRP A 300 -12.02 13.47 -12.92
CA TRP A 300 -12.65 13.32 -11.62
C TRP A 300 -13.86 14.26 -11.54
N VAL A 301 -15.00 13.78 -12.04
CA VAL A 301 -16.30 14.45 -11.84
C VAL A 301 -16.69 14.27 -10.37
N PHE A 302 -16.10 15.11 -9.52
CA PHE A 302 -16.68 15.46 -8.23
C PHE A 302 -17.99 16.20 -8.51
N GLN A 303 -19.07 15.44 -8.66
CA GLN A 303 -20.42 15.99 -8.68
C GLN A 303 -20.80 16.40 -7.27
N ASP A 304 -20.29 17.56 -6.85
CA ASP A 304 -20.76 18.28 -5.68
C ASP A 304 -22.28 18.49 -5.85
N SER A 305 -23.06 18.02 -4.88
CA SER A 305 -24.51 17.87 -5.00
C SER A 305 -25.27 19.18 -4.76
N THR A 306 -24.66 20.32 -5.09
CA THR A 306 -25.19 21.67 -4.83
C THR A 306 -25.36 22.53 -6.10
N ARG A 307 -26.60 22.50 -6.63
CA ARG A 307 -27.26 23.60 -7.38
C ARG A 307 -26.54 24.23 -8.60
N GLY A 308 -26.69 23.56 -9.74
CA GLY A 308 -27.42 24.12 -10.91
C GLY A 308 -26.81 25.26 -11.76
N SER A 309 -26.58 24.97 -13.04
CA SER A 309 -27.20 25.72 -14.16
C SER A 309 -26.98 25.00 -15.51
N LEU A 310 -28.08 24.73 -16.23
CA LEU A 310 -28.06 23.92 -17.46
C LEU A 310 -27.88 24.76 -18.75
N GLY A 311 -27.25 25.94 -18.62
CA GLY A 311 -27.29 27.01 -19.63
C GLY A 311 -26.15 27.04 -20.66
N GLU A 312 -24.90 26.89 -20.24
CA GLU A 312 -23.76 27.34 -21.07
C GLU A 312 -23.17 26.29 -22.03
N TRP A 313 -23.39 25.00 -21.77
CA TRP A 313 -22.74 23.92 -22.54
C TRP A 313 -23.06 23.92 -24.04
N ARG A 314 -24.23 24.45 -24.45
CA ARG A 314 -24.65 24.45 -25.86
C ARG A 314 -23.85 25.39 -26.77
N LYS A 315 -23.09 26.37 -26.26
CA LYS A 315 -22.32 27.30 -27.12
C LYS A 315 -20.86 26.87 -27.41
N LYS A 316 -20.29 25.92 -26.67
CA LYS A 316 -18.84 25.59 -26.77
C LYS A 316 -18.50 24.43 -27.70
N VAL A 317 -19.49 23.60 -28.06
CA VAL A 317 -19.29 22.43 -28.96
C VAL A 317 -19.32 22.82 -30.43
N GLU A 318 -20.19 23.77 -30.82
CA GLU A 318 -20.45 24.10 -32.23
C GLU A 318 -19.35 24.96 -32.90
N LEU A 319 -18.46 25.57 -32.10
CA LEU A 319 -17.37 26.43 -32.57
C LEU A 319 -16.04 25.72 -32.87
N ARG A 320 -15.95 24.39 -32.72
CA ARG A 320 -14.71 23.62 -33.00
C ARG A 320 -14.82 22.58 -34.13
N SER A 321 -15.97 22.45 -34.79
CA SER A 321 -16.19 21.49 -35.87
C SER A 321 -15.62 21.89 -37.24
N ARG A 322 -15.16 23.15 -37.41
CA ARG A 322 -14.83 23.73 -38.74
C ARG A 322 -13.36 23.70 -39.17
N SER A 323 -12.41 23.31 -38.31
CA SER A 323 -10.96 23.45 -38.61
C SER A 323 -10.16 22.14 -38.69
N CYS A 324 -10.80 20.97 -38.78
CA CYS A 324 -10.10 19.68 -38.94
C CYS A 324 -10.70 18.78 -40.04
N GLY A 325 -11.19 19.40 -41.12
CA GLY A 325 -12.07 18.77 -42.13
C GLY A 325 -11.39 18.06 -43.32
N VAL A 326 -10.07 17.79 -43.29
CA VAL A 326 -9.33 17.26 -44.47
C VAL A 326 -8.59 15.94 -44.21
N TRP A 327 -7.87 15.81 -43.10
CA TRP A 327 -6.98 14.65 -42.88
C TRP A 327 -7.71 13.33 -42.53
N PHE A 328 -8.86 13.40 -41.86
CA PHE A 328 -9.50 12.21 -41.27
C PHE A 328 -10.02 11.18 -42.30
N ARG A 329 -10.28 11.59 -43.55
CA ARG A 329 -10.82 10.69 -44.58
C ARG A 329 -9.80 9.74 -45.22
N LYS A 330 -8.49 9.96 -45.06
CA LYS A 330 -7.46 9.21 -45.81
C LYS A 330 -6.93 7.94 -45.13
N LEU A 331 -7.15 7.77 -43.82
CA LEU A 331 -6.65 6.62 -43.05
C LEU A 331 -7.74 5.61 -42.63
N PHE A 332 -8.95 6.06 -42.31
CA PHE A 332 -10.01 5.17 -41.79
C PHE A 332 -10.93 4.52 -42.85
N GLY A 333 -10.78 4.88 -44.14
CA GLY A 333 -11.68 4.44 -45.21
C GLY A 333 -11.75 2.91 -45.41
N ASN A 334 -10.61 2.21 -45.34
CA ASN A 334 -10.58 0.77 -45.59
C ASN A 334 -11.14 -0.09 -44.44
N TRP A 335 -11.09 0.41 -43.20
CA TRP A 335 -11.43 -0.41 -42.02
C TRP A 335 -12.94 -0.69 -41.93
N LEU A 336 -13.78 0.30 -42.25
CA LEU A 336 -15.25 0.13 -42.27
C LEU A 336 -15.71 -0.87 -43.35
N THR A 337 -15.01 -0.93 -44.48
CA THR A 337 -15.33 -1.85 -45.59
C THR A 337 -15.03 -3.29 -45.19
N VAL A 338 -13.80 -3.56 -44.71
CA VAL A 338 -13.39 -4.91 -44.23
C VAL A 338 -14.29 -5.42 -43.11
N TRP A 339 -14.72 -4.54 -42.20
CA TRP A 339 -15.66 -4.90 -41.13
C TRP A 339 -17.07 -5.22 -41.65
N ARG A 340 -17.58 -4.47 -42.64
CA ARG A 340 -18.88 -4.73 -43.29
C ARG A 340 -18.89 -6.04 -44.08
N GLU A 341 -17.80 -6.38 -44.76
CA GLU A 341 -17.67 -7.68 -45.45
C GLU A 341 -17.69 -8.84 -44.44
N ARG A 342 -16.84 -8.81 -43.40
CA ARG A 342 -16.78 -9.89 -42.40
C ARG A 342 -18.11 -10.12 -41.68
N ARG A 343 -18.91 -9.07 -41.43
CA ARG A 343 -20.20 -9.19 -40.74
C ARG A 343 -21.25 -9.95 -41.58
N LYS A 344 -21.24 -9.80 -42.91
CA LYS A 344 -22.10 -10.56 -43.83
C LYS A 344 -21.74 -12.05 -43.87
N THR A 345 -20.46 -12.39 -43.78
CA THR A 345 -20.01 -13.80 -43.78
C THR A 345 -20.41 -14.52 -42.49
N PHE A 346 -20.43 -13.82 -41.36
CA PHE A 346 -20.78 -14.40 -40.06
C PHE A 346 -22.30 -14.71 -39.96
N GLN A 347 -23.16 -13.82 -40.44
CA GLN A 347 -24.62 -14.03 -40.41
C GLN A 347 -25.14 -15.13 -41.35
N ARG A 348 -24.29 -15.70 -42.22
CA ARG A 348 -24.66 -16.82 -43.12
C ARG A 348 -24.30 -18.22 -42.59
N LYS A 349 -23.76 -18.37 -41.37
CA LYS A 349 -23.29 -19.67 -40.83
C LYS A 349 -24.02 -20.22 -39.60
N TYR A 350 -25.00 -19.51 -39.03
CA TYR A 350 -25.69 -19.92 -37.79
C TYR A 350 -27.23 -19.74 -37.83
N VAL A 351 -27.87 -20.11 -38.95
CA VAL A 351 -29.35 -20.20 -39.05
C VAL A 351 -29.78 -21.41 -39.90
N THR A 352 -29.29 -22.63 -39.61
CA THR A 352 -29.81 -23.90 -40.17
C THR A 352 -29.41 -25.12 -39.31
N THR A 353 -29.98 -25.27 -38.12
CA THR A 353 -30.05 -26.56 -37.38
C THR A 353 -31.20 -26.51 -36.40
N ASP A 354 -32.39 -26.95 -36.82
CA ASP A 354 -33.53 -27.22 -35.93
C ASP A 354 -34.47 -28.24 -36.62
N ARG A 355 -34.26 -29.53 -36.33
CA ARG A 355 -35.04 -30.72 -36.75
C ARG A 355 -34.61 -31.93 -35.93
#